data_AF-D7KGT5-F1
#
_entry.id   AF-D7KGT5-F1
#
_cell.length_a   1.000
_cell.length_b   1.000
_cell.length_c   1.000
_cell.angle_alpha   90.00
_cell.angle_beta   90.00
_cell.angle_gamma   90.00
#
_symmetry.space_group_name_H-M   'P 1'
#
loop_
_entity.id
_entity.type
_entity.pdbx_description
1 polymer ?
#
loop_
_entity_poly.entity_id
_entity_poly.type
_entity_poly.pdbx_seq_one_letter_code
_entity_poly.pdbx_strand_id
1 'polypeptide(L)'
;MVAYVAKNFSSACLVVLLFFVVSSYARFSTMVTKDEIHFICTQQDINSSLCFEILKPNPEITRLDFSGLFKFLLNYQARNISDTLKQFKLSGGYTRDIESKYSVCIEVYEDALANRDKALKYLAAKDYASVNSMVSATMTNMSTCTDDLSTMKPIPKLFITKSNVIADLSNIIFVILEHCIRKKN
;
A
#
# COMPACT_ATOMS: atom_id res chain seq x y z
N MET A 1 -11.11 -17.51 41.56
CA MET A 1 -10.04 -16.50 41.70
C MET A 1 -10.44 -15.29 40.86
N VAL A 2 -10.95 -14.26 41.52
CA VAL A 2 -11.38 -13.02 40.86
C VAL A 2 -10.14 -12.17 40.64
N ALA A 3 -9.74 -11.99 39.39
CA ALA A 3 -8.63 -11.12 39.03
C ALA A 3 -9.02 -9.67 39.39
N TYR A 4 -8.39 -9.15 40.44
CA TYR A 4 -8.48 -7.76 40.84
C TYR A 4 -7.79 -6.90 39.76
N VAL A 5 -8.57 -6.16 38.97
CA VAL A 5 -8.03 -5.12 38.10
C VAL A 5 -7.55 -4.00 39.01
N ALA A 6 -6.24 -3.83 39.13
CA ALA A 6 -5.63 -2.78 39.92
C ALA A 6 -6.04 -1.41 39.37
N LYS A 7 -6.92 -0.73 40.11
CA LYS A 7 -7.37 0.64 39.90
C LYS A 7 -6.25 1.60 40.27
N ASN A 8 -5.20 1.69 39.45
CA ASN A 8 -4.14 2.69 39.55
C ASN A 8 -3.57 3.04 38.16
N PHE A 9 -4.44 3.17 37.16
CA PHE A 9 -4.05 3.82 35.92
C PHE A 9 -3.91 5.32 36.21
N SER A 10 -2.68 5.78 36.45
CA SER A 10 -2.39 7.17 36.79
C SER A 10 -3.03 8.11 35.76
N SER A 11 -3.76 9.13 36.22
CA SER A 11 -4.37 10.14 35.33
C SER A 11 -3.34 10.76 34.39
N ALA A 12 -2.07 10.85 34.81
CA ALA A 12 -0.96 11.30 33.98
C ALA A 12 -0.66 10.31 32.83
N CYS A 13 -0.74 9.00 33.04
CA CYS A 13 -0.61 8.00 31.97
C CYS A 13 -1.75 8.11 30.95
N LEU A 14 -2.98 8.39 31.38
CA LEU A 14 -4.12 8.60 30.48
C LEU A 14 -3.91 9.82 29.60
N VAL A 15 -3.48 10.93 30.21
CA VAL A 15 -3.18 12.19 29.51
C VAL A 15 -2.04 11.98 28.50
N VAL A 16 -0.96 11.30 28.91
CA VAL A 16 0.18 10.99 28.05
C VAL A 16 -0.21 10.09 26.87
N LEU A 17 -1.01 9.03 27.08
CA LEU A 17 -1.55 8.19 26.00
C LEU A 17 -2.45 8.97 25.04
N LEU A 18 -3.32 9.83 25.56
CA LEU A 18 -4.19 10.67 24.73
C LEU A 18 -3.38 11.64 23.86
N PHE A 19 -2.33 12.27 24.41
CA PHE A 19 -1.43 13.12 23.62
C PHE A 19 -0.69 12.34 22.53
N PHE A 20 -0.28 11.10 22.80
CA PHE A 20 0.41 10.26 21.80
C PHE A 20 -0.51 9.88 20.63
N VAL A 21 -1.76 9.54 20.91
CA VAL A 21 -2.75 9.16 19.90
C VAL A 21 -3.17 10.37 19.04
N VAL A 22 -3.33 11.55 19.64
CA VAL A 22 -3.70 12.77 18.88
C VAL A 22 -2.58 13.23 17.94
N SER A 23 -1.31 13.08 18.34
CA SER A 23 -0.16 13.54 17.55
C SER A 23 0.04 12.77 16.23
N SER A 24 -0.22 11.46 16.21
CA SER A 24 -0.10 10.65 14.98
C SER A 24 -1.23 10.97 14.00
N TYR A 25 -2.47 11.18 14.49
CA TYR A 25 -3.59 11.58 13.65
C TYR A 25 -3.42 12.96 13.02
N ALA A 26 -2.75 13.90 13.70
CA ALA A 26 -2.53 15.25 13.19
C ALA A 26 -1.67 15.26 11.91
N ARG A 27 -0.67 14.38 11.82
CA ARG A 27 0.23 14.32 10.65
C ARG A 27 -0.47 13.89 9.36
N PHE A 28 -1.53 13.09 9.45
CA PHE A 28 -2.30 12.74 8.25
C PHE A 28 -3.04 13.94 7.63
N SER A 29 -3.23 15.01 8.40
CA SER A 29 -3.87 16.25 7.95
C SER A 29 -2.87 17.35 7.58
N THR A 30 -1.56 17.09 7.66
CA THR A 30 -0.53 18.07 7.24
C THR A 30 -0.28 17.97 5.74
N MET A 31 -0.10 19.12 5.10
CA MET A 31 0.26 19.20 3.68
C MET A 31 1.60 18.52 3.43
N VAL A 32 1.67 17.77 2.33
CA VAL A 32 2.89 17.10 1.89
C VAL A 32 3.86 18.14 1.32
N THR A 33 5.08 18.17 1.83
CA THR A 33 6.14 19.08 1.37
C THR A 33 7.09 18.41 0.38
N LYS A 34 7.84 19.22 -0.38
CA LYS A 34 8.90 18.71 -1.27
C LYS A 34 9.98 17.95 -0.49
N ASP A 35 10.32 18.43 0.70
CA ASP A 35 11.33 17.80 1.57
C ASP A 35 10.84 16.45 2.10
N GLU A 36 9.55 16.31 2.40
CA GLU A 36 8.95 15.02 2.78
C GLU A 36 8.99 14.04 1.61
N ILE A 37 8.59 14.46 0.40
CA ILE A 37 8.69 13.61 -0.80
C ILE A 37 10.13 13.17 -1.03
N HIS A 38 11.09 14.09 -0.94
CA HIS A 38 12.50 13.77 -1.09
C HIS A 38 12.97 12.77 -0.02
N PHE A 39 12.63 13.00 1.25
CA PHE A 39 12.98 12.10 2.36
C PHE A 39 12.40 10.69 2.17
N ILE A 40 11.14 10.59 1.73
CA ILE A 40 10.45 9.32 1.48
C ILE A 40 11.11 8.58 0.30
N CYS A 41 11.27 9.25 -0.85
CA CYS A 41 11.79 8.62 -2.07
C CYS A 41 13.29 8.30 -2.02
N THR A 42 13.99 8.71 -0.96
CA THR A 42 15.40 8.39 -0.70
C THR A 42 15.59 7.40 0.44
N GLN A 43 14.51 6.88 1.04
CA GLN A 43 14.61 5.78 2.00
C GLN A 43 15.23 4.54 1.35
N GLN A 44 15.90 3.75 2.17
CA GLN A 44 16.40 2.44 1.77
C GLN A 44 15.24 1.56 1.30
N ASP A 45 15.51 0.67 0.35
CA ASP A 45 14.57 -0.33 -0.19
C ASP A 45 13.35 0.25 -0.95
N ILE A 46 13.34 1.56 -1.23
CA ILE A 46 12.37 2.19 -2.14
C ILE A 46 12.93 2.24 -3.57
N ASN A 47 12.07 1.90 -4.55
CA ASN A 47 12.34 2.22 -5.94
C ASN A 47 12.26 3.75 -6.15
N SER A 48 13.39 4.41 -5.96
CA SER A 48 13.50 5.88 -5.93
C SER A 48 13.02 6.52 -7.23
N SER A 49 13.38 5.94 -8.38
CA SER A 49 12.96 6.43 -9.69
C SER A 49 11.43 6.42 -9.81
N LEU A 50 10.80 5.29 -9.49
CA LEU A 50 9.35 5.16 -9.53
C LEU A 50 8.66 6.12 -8.55
N CYS A 51 9.19 6.23 -7.32
CA CYS A 51 8.67 7.14 -6.30
C CYS A 51 8.66 8.60 -6.78
N PHE A 52 9.78 9.10 -7.32
CA PHE A 52 9.86 10.45 -7.85
C PHE A 52 9.02 10.66 -9.10
N GLU A 53 8.83 9.64 -9.94
CA GLU A 53 7.95 9.71 -11.10
C GLU A 53 6.49 9.93 -10.68
N ILE A 54 6.01 9.15 -9.71
CA ILE A 54 4.63 9.21 -9.22
C ILE A 54 4.38 10.47 -8.41
N LEU A 55 5.32 10.80 -7.51
CA LEU A 55 5.21 11.96 -6.61
C LEU A 55 5.79 13.23 -7.23
N LYS A 56 5.99 13.24 -8.55
CA LYS A 56 6.51 14.39 -9.27
C LYS A 56 5.66 15.62 -8.91
N PRO A 57 6.26 16.68 -8.31
CA PRO A 57 5.50 17.82 -7.85
C PRO A 57 4.71 18.45 -8.99
N ASN A 58 3.40 18.49 -8.83
CA ASN A 58 2.45 19.16 -9.71
C ASN A 58 1.35 19.82 -8.84
N PRO A 59 0.51 20.71 -9.40
CA PRO A 59 -0.48 21.43 -8.60
C PRO A 59 -1.48 20.54 -7.84
N GLU A 60 -1.74 19.31 -8.32
CA GLU A 60 -2.58 18.33 -7.62
C GLU A 60 -1.83 17.80 -6.40
N ILE A 61 -0.64 17.23 -6.58
CA ILE A 61 0.18 16.63 -5.52
C ILE A 61 0.55 17.63 -4.43
N THR A 62 0.95 18.85 -4.80
CA THR A 62 1.40 19.88 -3.84
C THR A 62 0.30 20.42 -2.94
N ARG A 63 -0.97 20.09 -3.22
CA ARG A 63 -2.13 20.50 -2.41
C ARG A 63 -2.65 19.38 -1.52
N LEU A 64 -2.11 18.18 -1.63
CA LEU A 64 -2.54 17.04 -0.83
C LEU A 64 -1.97 17.13 0.59
N ASP A 65 -2.82 16.85 1.57
CA ASP A 65 -2.36 16.33 2.85
C ASP A 65 -1.97 14.85 2.69
N PHE A 66 -1.36 14.26 3.72
CA PHE A 66 -1.00 12.84 3.66
C PHE A 66 -2.21 11.94 3.42
N SER A 67 -3.38 12.23 3.99
CA SER A 67 -4.62 11.48 3.71
C SER A 67 -4.99 11.49 2.22
N GLY A 68 -4.94 12.66 1.60
CA GLY A 68 -5.13 12.86 0.17
C GLY A 68 -4.07 12.13 -0.65
N LEU A 69 -2.81 12.16 -0.21
CA LEU A 69 -1.72 11.44 -0.85
C LEU A 69 -1.94 9.92 -0.83
N PHE A 70 -2.37 9.35 0.28
CA PHE A 70 -2.72 7.91 0.35
C PHE A 70 -3.84 7.55 -0.62
N LYS A 71 -4.90 8.37 -0.69
CA LYS A 71 -5.99 8.16 -1.65
C LYS A 71 -5.47 8.20 -3.09
N PHE A 72 -4.63 9.18 -3.40
CA PHE A 72 -3.99 9.30 -4.72
C PHE A 72 -3.20 8.03 -5.07
N LEU A 73 -2.32 7.57 -4.17
CA LEU A 73 -1.47 6.40 -4.40
C LEU A 73 -2.28 5.10 -4.51
N LEU A 74 -3.27 4.89 -3.64
CA LEU A 74 -4.16 3.73 -3.72
C LEU A 74 -4.95 3.72 -5.03
N ASN A 75 -5.36 4.89 -5.55
CA ASN A 75 -6.02 5.00 -6.85
C ASN A 75 -5.06 4.74 -8.01
N TYR A 76 -3.84 5.27 -7.93
CA TYR A 76 -2.80 5.02 -8.93
C TYR A 76 -2.46 3.54 -9.01
N GLN A 77 -2.32 2.89 -7.86
CA GLN A 77 -2.10 1.44 -7.77
C GLN A 77 -3.29 0.66 -8.34
N ALA A 78 -4.53 1.01 -7.99
CA ALA A 78 -5.72 0.35 -8.52
C ALA A 78 -5.81 0.42 -10.06
N ARG A 79 -5.37 1.53 -10.68
CA ARG A 79 -5.29 1.62 -12.15
C ARG A 79 -4.30 0.59 -12.71
N ASN A 80 -3.10 0.49 -12.15
CA ASN A 80 -2.09 -0.50 -12.57
C ASN A 80 -2.59 -1.95 -12.38
N ILE A 81 -3.25 -2.24 -11.26
CA ILE A 81 -3.88 -3.54 -10.99
C ILE A 81 -4.96 -3.82 -12.04
N SER A 82 -5.92 -2.90 -12.23
CA SER A 82 -7.03 -3.05 -13.16
C SER A 82 -6.57 -3.23 -14.60
N ASP A 83 -5.61 -2.44 -15.06
CA ASP A 83 -5.07 -2.51 -16.42
C ASP A 83 -4.38 -3.86 -16.68
N THR A 84 -3.65 -4.36 -15.69
CA THR A 84 -2.95 -5.64 -15.80
C THR A 84 -3.93 -6.82 -15.68
N LEU A 85 -4.92 -6.74 -14.79
CA LEU A 85 -6.01 -7.72 -14.69
C LEU A 85 -6.76 -7.85 -16.02
N LYS A 86 -7.06 -6.73 -16.68
CA LYS A 86 -7.68 -6.72 -18.01
C LYS A 86 -6.80 -7.45 -19.03
N GLN A 87 -5.48 -7.26 -18.98
CA GLN A 87 -4.54 -7.94 -19.86
C GLN A 87 -4.50 -9.46 -19.60
N PHE A 88 -4.53 -9.91 -18.35
CA PHE A 88 -4.63 -11.35 -18.05
C PHE A 88 -5.92 -11.94 -18.63
N LYS A 89 -7.07 -11.30 -18.37
CA LYS A 89 -8.38 -11.74 -18.89
C LYS A 89 -8.43 -11.80 -20.41
N LEU A 90 -7.76 -10.88 -21.10
CA LEU A 90 -7.69 -10.84 -22.56
C LEU A 90 -6.69 -11.83 -23.15
N SER A 91 -5.69 -12.26 -22.39
CA SER A 91 -4.60 -13.06 -22.95
C SER A 91 -5.04 -14.46 -23.32
N GLY A 92 -6.06 -15.02 -22.67
CA GLY A 92 -6.63 -16.34 -22.97
C GLY A 92 -5.65 -17.51 -22.75
N GLY A 93 -6.07 -18.57 -22.07
CA GLY A 93 -5.21 -19.74 -21.87
C GLY A 93 -5.06 -20.55 -23.17
N TYR A 94 -3.90 -20.48 -23.83
CA TYR A 94 -3.63 -21.31 -25.02
C TYR A 94 -3.41 -22.80 -24.68
N THR A 95 -3.09 -23.09 -23.43
CA THR A 95 -2.99 -24.45 -22.86
C THR A 95 -3.59 -24.46 -21.46
N ARG A 96 -3.98 -25.64 -20.95
CA ARG A 96 -4.57 -25.80 -19.60
C ARG A 96 -3.65 -25.30 -18.48
N ASP A 97 -2.34 -25.46 -18.64
CA ASP A 97 -1.37 -24.99 -17.66
C ASP A 97 -1.30 -23.45 -17.62
N ILE A 98 -1.23 -22.82 -18.80
CA ILE A 98 -1.30 -21.35 -18.94
C ILE A 98 -2.61 -20.82 -18.36
N GLU A 99 -3.72 -21.47 -18.69
CA GLU A 99 -5.05 -21.11 -18.18
C GLU A 99 -5.09 -21.16 -16.66
N SER A 100 -4.57 -22.22 -16.04
CA SER A 100 -4.53 -22.36 -14.59
C SER A 100 -3.68 -21.26 -13.93
N LYS A 101 -2.47 -21.00 -14.45
CA LYS A 101 -1.57 -19.98 -13.88
C LYS A 101 -2.12 -18.57 -14.04
N TYR A 102 -2.72 -18.26 -15.19
CA TYR A 102 -3.37 -16.96 -15.39
C TYR A 102 -4.64 -16.83 -14.54
N SER A 103 -5.37 -17.92 -14.28
CA SER A 103 -6.53 -17.90 -13.38
C SER A 103 -6.13 -17.54 -11.95
N VAL A 104 -5.03 -18.11 -11.42
CA VAL A 104 -4.49 -17.71 -10.11
C VAL A 104 -4.12 -16.23 -10.10
N CYS A 105 -3.42 -15.75 -11.13
CA CYS A 105 -3.11 -14.32 -11.26
C CYS A 105 -4.36 -13.45 -11.32
N ILE A 106 -5.41 -13.86 -12.04
CA ILE A 106 -6.68 -13.13 -12.11
C ILE A 106 -7.31 -13.01 -10.71
N GLU A 107 -7.38 -14.11 -9.96
CA GLU A 107 -7.95 -14.15 -8.61
C GLU A 107 -7.19 -13.19 -7.67
N VAL A 108 -5.86 -13.30 -7.59
CA VAL A 108 -5.09 -12.45 -6.66
C VAL A 108 -5.07 -10.96 -7.07
N TYR A 109 -5.26 -10.65 -8.35
CA TYR A 109 -5.46 -9.28 -8.83
C TYR A 109 -6.86 -8.72 -8.48
N GLU A 110 -7.91 -9.55 -8.55
CA GLU A 110 -9.24 -9.17 -8.07
C GLU A 110 -9.23 -8.93 -6.56
N ASP A 111 -8.54 -9.78 -5.80
CA ASP A 111 -8.32 -9.59 -4.37
C ASP A 111 -7.53 -8.31 -4.08
N ALA A 112 -6.54 -7.96 -4.90
CA ALA A 112 -5.79 -6.72 -4.75
C ALA A 112 -6.67 -5.47 -4.95
N LEU A 113 -7.66 -5.51 -5.86
CA LEU A 113 -8.66 -4.45 -6.00
C LEU A 113 -9.57 -4.37 -4.76
N ALA A 114 -10.02 -5.52 -4.24
CA ALA A 114 -10.82 -5.57 -3.02
C ALA A 114 -10.03 -5.05 -1.80
N ASN A 115 -8.74 -5.35 -1.72
CA ASN A 115 -7.84 -4.84 -0.68
C ASN A 115 -7.71 -3.32 -0.75
N ARG A 116 -7.62 -2.73 -1.95
CA ARG A 116 -7.66 -1.28 -2.12
C ARG A 116 -8.95 -0.67 -1.60
N ASP A 117 -10.11 -1.27 -1.88
CA ASP A 117 -11.39 -0.73 -1.40
C ASP A 117 -11.51 -0.80 0.13
N LYS A 118 -11.02 -1.89 0.72
CA LYS A 118 -10.90 -2.02 2.18
C LYS A 118 -9.93 -0.97 2.76
N ALA A 119 -8.76 -0.79 2.13
CA ALA A 119 -7.77 0.20 2.55
C ALA A 119 -8.35 1.62 2.59
N LEU A 120 -9.15 2.01 1.59
CA LEU A 120 -9.83 3.32 1.60
C LEU A 120 -10.83 3.46 2.75
N LYS A 121 -11.59 2.40 3.08
CA LYS A 121 -12.51 2.41 4.22
C LYS A 121 -11.75 2.55 5.54
N TYR A 122 -10.66 1.81 5.71
CA TYR A 122 -9.81 1.89 6.91
C TYR A 122 -9.10 3.24 7.02
N LEU A 123 -8.64 3.81 5.90
CA LEU A 123 -8.07 5.16 5.88
C LEU A 123 -9.08 6.21 6.34
N ALA A 124 -10.34 6.12 5.90
CA ALA A 124 -11.41 7.01 6.35
C ALA A 124 -11.73 6.83 7.85
N ALA A 125 -11.62 5.60 8.36
CA ALA A 125 -11.76 5.28 9.78
C ALA A 125 -10.50 5.60 10.62
N LYS A 126 -9.42 6.11 9.99
CA LYS A 126 -8.10 6.33 10.61
C LYS A 126 -7.50 5.05 11.22
N ASP A 127 -7.90 3.89 10.74
CA ASP A 127 -7.35 2.59 11.11
C ASP A 127 -6.14 2.28 10.23
N TYR A 128 -5.02 2.91 10.55
CA TYR A 128 -3.81 2.81 9.74
C TYR A 128 -3.14 1.44 9.84
N ALA A 129 -3.36 0.69 10.93
CA ALA A 129 -2.88 -0.69 11.03
C ALA A 129 -3.59 -1.59 10.00
N SER A 130 -4.91 -1.41 9.82
CA SER A 130 -5.64 -2.14 8.79
C SER A 130 -5.31 -1.64 7.38
N VAL A 131 -5.04 -0.35 7.17
CA VAL A 131 -4.49 0.15 5.89
C VAL A 131 -3.18 -0.58 5.56
N ASN A 132 -2.27 -0.66 6.53
CA ASN A 132 -1.00 -1.36 6.39
C ASN A 132 -1.20 -2.81 5.96
N SER A 133 -2.10 -3.52 6.66
CA SER A 133 -2.42 -4.92 6.35
C SER A 133 -2.94 -5.11 4.93
N MET A 134 -3.82 -4.23 4.44
CA MET A 134 -4.36 -4.33 3.07
C MET A 134 -3.29 -4.04 2.00
N VAL A 135 -2.41 -3.09 2.24
CA VAL A 135 -1.29 -2.78 1.33
C VAL A 135 -0.29 -3.93 1.28
N SER A 136 0.06 -4.50 2.43
CA SER A 136 0.92 -5.70 2.49
C SER A 136 0.27 -6.91 1.81
N ALA A 137 -1.05 -7.11 1.98
CA ALA A 137 -1.77 -8.18 1.29
C ALA A 137 -1.71 -8.01 -0.24
N THR A 138 -1.81 -6.77 -0.75
CA THR A 138 -1.59 -6.50 -2.18
C THR A 138 -0.19 -6.89 -2.65
N MET A 139 0.86 -6.64 -1.85
CA MET A 139 2.22 -7.12 -2.17
C MET A 139 2.28 -8.64 -2.27
N THR A 140 1.72 -9.34 -1.27
CA THR A 140 1.67 -10.81 -1.26
C THR A 140 0.94 -11.35 -2.49
N ASN A 141 -0.19 -10.75 -2.87
CA ASN A 141 -0.93 -11.13 -4.07
C ASN A 141 -0.07 -11.01 -5.34
N MET A 142 0.72 -9.93 -5.46
CA MET A 142 1.63 -9.76 -6.60
C MET A 142 2.72 -10.83 -6.59
N SER A 143 3.31 -11.12 -5.42
CA SER A 143 4.32 -12.18 -5.26
C SER A 143 3.77 -13.55 -5.65
N THR A 144 2.57 -13.90 -5.18
CA THR A 144 1.91 -15.17 -5.53
C THR A 144 1.75 -15.32 -7.05
N CYS A 145 1.28 -14.26 -7.74
CA CYS A 145 1.20 -14.30 -9.19
C CYS A 145 2.59 -14.43 -9.84
N THR A 146 3.59 -13.65 -9.42
CA THR A 146 4.94 -13.73 -10.03
C THR A 146 5.63 -15.06 -9.83
N ASP A 147 5.43 -15.71 -8.68
CA ASP A 147 5.98 -17.03 -8.38
C ASP A 147 5.41 -18.06 -9.37
N ASP A 148 4.10 -18.02 -9.59
CA ASP A 148 3.41 -18.89 -10.53
C ASP A 148 3.84 -18.65 -11.98
N LEU A 149 3.91 -17.38 -12.40
CA LEU A 149 4.36 -17.01 -13.75
C LEU A 149 5.81 -17.40 -14.03
N SER A 150 6.67 -17.38 -12.99
CA SER A 150 8.09 -17.72 -13.13
C SER A 150 8.33 -19.20 -13.46
N THR A 151 7.33 -20.06 -13.21
CA THR A 151 7.38 -21.49 -13.56
C THR A 151 7.02 -21.78 -15.01
N MET A 152 6.41 -20.82 -15.72
CA MET A 152 5.90 -21.00 -17.09
C MET A 152 7.00 -21.02 -18.15
N LYS A 153 6.73 -21.66 -19.29
CA LYS A 153 7.58 -21.65 -20.48
C LYS A 153 6.78 -21.29 -21.74
N PRO A 154 7.07 -20.16 -22.42
CA PRO A 154 8.03 -19.13 -22.03
C PRO A 154 7.58 -18.32 -20.80
N ILE A 155 8.55 -17.75 -20.07
CA ILE A 155 8.27 -16.89 -18.92
C ILE A 155 7.62 -15.58 -19.41
N PRO A 156 6.42 -15.22 -18.93
CA PRO A 156 5.73 -14.02 -19.36
C PRO A 156 6.27 -12.77 -18.64
N LYS A 157 7.46 -12.32 -19.06
CA LYS A 157 8.20 -11.20 -18.44
C LYS A 157 7.38 -9.92 -18.28
N LEU A 158 6.51 -9.61 -19.25
CA LEU A 158 5.64 -8.42 -19.19
C LEU A 158 4.79 -8.40 -17.91
N PHE A 159 4.13 -9.52 -17.60
CA PHE A 159 3.27 -9.63 -16.42
C PHE A 159 4.07 -9.62 -15.12
N ILE A 160 5.25 -10.25 -15.10
CA ILE A 160 6.17 -10.18 -13.96
C ILE A 160 6.58 -8.73 -13.68
N THR A 161 7.02 -7.99 -14.70
CA THR A 161 7.39 -6.58 -14.55
C THR A 161 6.23 -5.74 -14.03
N LYS A 162 5.01 -5.95 -14.52
CA LYS A 162 3.82 -5.23 -14.05
C LYS A 162 3.48 -5.52 -12.59
N SER A 163 3.52 -6.80 -12.19
CA SER A 163 3.33 -7.19 -10.79
C SER A 163 4.40 -6.58 -9.87
N ASN A 164 5.66 -6.55 -10.31
CA ASN A 164 6.75 -5.93 -9.54
C ASN A 164 6.54 -4.42 -9.36
N VAL A 165 6.08 -3.71 -10.39
CA VAL A 165 5.74 -2.28 -10.26
C VAL A 165 4.61 -2.08 -9.24
N ILE A 166 3.60 -2.95 -9.19
CA ILE A 166 2.52 -2.88 -8.20
C ILE A 166 3.02 -3.20 -6.77
N ALA A 167 3.97 -4.12 -6.64
CA ALA A 167 4.63 -4.40 -5.37
C ALA A 167 5.48 -3.21 -4.90
N ASP A 168 6.26 -2.59 -5.79
CA ASP A 168 7.02 -1.38 -5.49
C ASP A 168 6.10 -0.21 -5.07
N LEU A 169 4.96 -0.05 -5.76
CA LEU A 169 3.91 0.91 -5.37
C LEU A 169 3.40 0.67 -3.96
N SER A 170 3.16 -0.60 -3.60
CA SER A 170 2.72 -0.95 -2.25
C SER A 170 3.80 -0.61 -1.22
N ASN A 171 5.07 -0.85 -1.53
CA ASN A 171 6.18 -0.52 -0.64
C ASN A 171 6.32 0.99 -0.44
N ILE A 172 6.15 1.78 -1.51
CA ILE A 172 6.09 3.26 -1.41
C ILE A 172 4.96 3.69 -0.46
N ILE A 173 3.74 3.13 -0.62
CA ILE A 173 2.61 3.42 0.25
C ILE A 173 2.93 3.03 1.70
N PHE A 174 3.54 1.87 1.92
CA PHE A 174 3.95 1.38 3.23
C PHE A 174 4.94 2.34 3.91
N VAL A 175 6.00 2.76 3.22
CA VAL A 175 7.00 3.70 3.78
C VAL A 175 6.39 5.05 4.12
N ILE A 176 5.46 5.56 3.30
CA ILE A 176 4.75 6.80 3.64
C ILE A 176 3.89 6.60 4.88
N LEU A 177 3.25 5.44 5.02
CA LEU A 177 2.43 5.11 6.18
C LEU A 177 3.27 5.05 7.45
N GLU A 178 4.41 4.36 7.40
CA GLU A 178 5.39 4.38 8.48
C GLU A 178 5.90 5.79 8.75
N HIS A 179 6.18 6.59 7.72
CA HIS A 179 6.61 7.97 7.89
C HIS A 179 5.58 8.80 8.65
N CYS A 180 4.28 8.62 8.39
CA CYS A 180 3.22 9.32 9.10
C CYS A 180 3.02 8.82 10.53
N ILE A 181 3.22 7.51 10.79
CA ILE A 181 2.97 6.88 12.09
C ILE A 181 4.20 6.95 13.02
N ARG A 182 5.40 6.72 12.50
CA ARG A 182 6.65 6.80 13.25
C ARG A 182 7.03 8.27 13.45
N LYS A 183 7.30 8.61 14.71
CA LYS A 183 7.97 9.86 15.07
C LYS A 183 9.35 9.90 14.40
N LYS A 184 9.74 11.08 13.91
CA LYS A 184 11.16 11.48 13.91
C LYS A 184 11.59 11.41 15.38
N ASN A 185 12.41 10.42 15.72
CA ASN A 185 13.22 10.46 16.94
C ASN A 185 14.28 11.55 16.79
#